data_AF-A0A7S1JYN6-F1
#
_entry.id   AF-A0A7S1JYN6-F1
#
_cell.length_a   1.000
_cell.length_b   1.000
_cell.length_c   1.000
_cell.angle_alpha   90.00
_cell.angle_beta   90.00
_cell.angle_gamma   90.00
#
_symmetry.space_group_name_H-M   'P 1'
#
loop_
_entity.id
_entity.type
_entity.pdbx_description
1 polymer ?
#
loop_
_entity_poly.entity_id
_entity_poly.type
_entity_poly.pdbx_seq_one_letter_code
_entity_poly.pdbx_strand_id
1 'polypeptide(L)'
;MDQSAIMCCRRGAALHVQFSPLRVSVVPLPTSRVVFVVAHSLVESPKAVQAATHYNKRVFECSLALAILDEAVGGFLGADDVVRSTLADFQRSRQLCHDGCRSLVRQHIREEAYTKGEVSSVLGQER
;
A
#
# COMPACT_ATOMS: atom_id res chain seq x y z
N MET A 1 -10.49 4.83 -1.35
CA MET A 1 -11.12 3.94 -2.35
C MET A 1 -12.64 3.94 -2.17
N ASP A 2 -13.14 3.52 -1.02
CA ASP A 2 -14.58 3.34 -0.76
C ASP A 2 -15.41 4.59 -1.03
N GLN A 3 -14.98 5.76 -0.55
CA GLN A 3 -15.71 7.02 -0.81
C GLN A 3 -15.78 7.32 -2.32
N SER A 4 -14.68 7.13 -3.05
CA SER A 4 -14.65 7.31 -4.51
C SER A 4 -15.59 6.34 -5.22
N ALA A 5 -15.68 5.10 -4.75
CA ALA A 5 -16.59 4.11 -5.32
C ALA A 5 -18.05 4.48 -5.09
N ILE A 6 -18.42 4.88 -3.87
CA ILE A 6 -19.77 5.32 -3.52
C ILE A 6 -20.20 6.50 -4.39
N MET A 7 -19.32 7.49 -4.57
CA MET A 7 -19.65 8.73 -5.28
C MET A 7 -19.67 8.58 -6.82
N CYS A 8 -18.87 7.67 -7.38
CA CYS A 8 -18.64 7.60 -8.82
C CYS A 8 -19.22 6.36 -9.50
N CYS A 9 -19.88 5.46 -8.77
CA CYS A 9 -20.42 4.22 -9.34
C CYS A 9 -21.43 4.47 -10.47
N ARG A 10 -21.49 3.51 -11.40
CA ARG A 10 -22.44 3.49 -12.51
C ARG A 10 -23.00 2.08 -12.64
N ARG A 11 -24.30 1.99 -12.95
CA ARG A 11 -24.97 0.69 -13.15
C ARG A 11 -24.26 -0.10 -14.25
N GLY A 12 -23.98 -1.37 -13.99
CA GLY A 12 -23.37 -2.28 -14.97
C GLY A 12 -21.88 -2.05 -15.24
N ALA A 13 -21.18 -1.29 -14.39
CA ALA A 13 -19.76 -1.01 -14.56
C ALA A 13 -18.97 -1.13 -13.25
N ALA A 14 -17.72 -1.56 -13.37
CA ALA A 14 -16.69 -1.36 -12.36
C ALA A 14 -16.05 0.02 -12.50
N LEU A 15 -15.18 0.37 -11.57
CA LEU A 15 -14.41 1.62 -11.59
C LEU A 15 -12.92 1.30 -11.55
N HIS A 16 -12.16 1.93 -12.42
CA HIS A 16 -10.71 2.04 -12.27
C HIS A 16 -10.40 3.39 -11.62
N VAL A 17 -10.01 3.33 -10.34
CA VAL A 17 -9.75 4.48 -9.47
C VAL A 17 -8.24 4.62 -9.27
N GLN A 18 -7.73 5.82 -9.54
CA GLN A 18 -6.34 6.20 -9.35
C GLN A 18 -6.26 7.32 -8.32
N PHE A 19 -5.18 7.35 -7.53
CA PHE A 19 -4.97 8.33 -6.46
C PHE A 19 -3.74 9.21 -6.75
N SER A 20 -3.74 10.40 -6.16
CA SER A 20 -2.65 11.39 -6.24
C SER A 20 -2.24 11.77 -7.68
N PRO A 21 -3.11 12.47 -8.44
CA PRO A 21 -4.43 12.99 -8.08
C PRO A 21 -5.56 11.98 -8.27
N LEU A 22 -6.73 12.24 -7.67
CA LEU A 22 -7.90 11.38 -7.85
C LEU A 22 -8.39 11.39 -9.30
N ARG A 23 -8.37 10.23 -9.96
CA ARG A 23 -8.99 10.00 -11.27
C ARG A 23 -9.86 8.76 -11.23
N VAL A 24 -11.03 8.82 -11.85
CA VAL A 24 -11.97 7.70 -11.89
C VAL A 24 -12.40 7.48 -13.34
N SER A 25 -12.23 6.26 -13.81
CA SER A 25 -12.68 5.82 -15.13
C SER A 25 -13.67 4.66 -14.99
N VAL A 26 -14.76 4.71 -15.75
CA VAL A 26 -15.81 3.68 -15.75
C VAL A 26 -15.36 2.52 -16.63
N VAL A 27 -15.48 1.29 -16.10
CA VAL A 27 -15.10 0.06 -16.80
C VAL A 27 -16.35 -0.80 -16.97
N PRO A 28 -16.98 -0.83 -18.16
CA PRO A 28 -18.17 -1.65 -18.40
C PRO A 28 -17.90 -3.13 -18.12
N LEU A 29 -18.82 -3.79 -17.42
CA LEU A 29 -18.71 -5.22 -17.17
C LEU A 29 -19.12 -6.02 -18.42
N PRO A 30 -18.45 -7.14 -18.73
CA PRO A 30 -18.85 -8.01 -19.83
C PRO A 30 -20.15 -8.75 -19.48
N THR A 31 -21.28 -8.20 -19.95
CA THR A 31 -22.65 -8.52 -19.54
C THR A 31 -23.07 -9.99 -19.72
N SER A 32 -22.35 -10.78 -20.53
CA SER A 32 -22.76 -12.12 -20.95
C SER A 32 -21.80 -13.25 -20.55
N ARG A 33 -20.70 -12.96 -19.83
CA ARG A 33 -19.64 -13.97 -19.60
C ARG A 33 -19.11 -14.09 -18.18
N VAL A 34 -19.30 -13.08 -17.34
CA VAL A 34 -18.71 -13.05 -16.00
C VAL A 34 -19.73 -12.58 -14.98
N VAL A 35 -19.82 -13.32 -13.88
CA VAL A 35 -20.67 -12.98 -12.73
C VAL A 35 -19.76 -12.87 -11.51
N PHE A 36 -19.92 -11.79 -10.74
CA PHE A 36 -19.29 -11.64 -9.43
C PHE A 36 -20.28 -12.08 -8.35
N VAL A 37 -19.89 -13.03 -7.52
CA VAL A 37 -20.68 -13.50 -6.37
C VAL A 37 -19.98 -13.05 -5.10
N VAL A 38 -20.72 -12.39 -4.20
CA VAL A 38 -20.21 -11.99 -2.87
C VAL A 38 -20.80 -12.93 -1.83
N ALA A 39 -19.95 -13.69 -1.14
CA ALA A 39 -20.33 -14.55 -0.03
C ALA A 39 -19.79 -13.98 1.28
N HIS A 40 -20.68 -13.75 2.25
CA HIS A 40 -20.32 -13.21 3.55
C HIS A 40 -19.72 -14.30 4.45
N SER A 41 -18.52 -14.08 5.01
CA SER A 41 -17.81 -15.09 5.82
C SER A 41 -18.44 -15.37 7.18
N LEU A 42 -19.34 -14.49 7.65
CA LEU A 42 -19.97 -14.50 8.98
C LEU A 42 -19.00 -14.23 10.15
N VAL A 43 -17.73 -13.96 9.86
CA VAL A 43 -16.74 -13.57 10.86
C VAL A 43 -16.79 -12.06 11.08
N GLU A 44 -17.03 -11.64 12.31
CA GLU A 44 -16.98 -10.22 12.67
C GLU A 44 -15.53 -9.73 12.80
N SER A 45 -15.24 -8.57 12.21
CA SER A 45 -13.95 -7.90 12.33
C SER A 45 -14.18 -6.50 12.93
N PRO A 46 -14.00 -6.31 14.25
CA PRO A 46 -14.24 -5.02 14.91
C PRO A 46 -13.15 -4.01 14.54
N LYS A 47 -13.36 -3.29 13.43
CA LYS A 47 -12.37 -2.39 12.79
C LYS A 47 -11.80 -1.35 13.75
N ALA A 48 -12.60 -0.78 14.65
CA ALA A 48 -12.16 0.26 15.58
C ALA A 48 -11.31 -0.32 16.74
N VAL A 49 -11.72 -1.47 17.29
CA VAL A 49 -11.07 -2.07 18.47
C VAL A 49 -9.72 -2.70 18.10
N GLN A 50 -9.63 -3.30 16.91
CA GLN A 50 -8.42 -3.96 16.43
C GLN A 50 -7.63 -3.10 15.43
N ALA A 51 -7.95 -1.81 15.29
CA ALA A 51 -7.31 -0.92 14.31
C ALA A 51 -5.79 -0.91 14.47
N ALA A 52 -5.32 -0.78 15.72
CA ALA A 52 -3.90 -0.68 16.07
C ALA A 52 -3.11 -1.96 15.75
N THR A 53 -3.74 -3.13 15.82
CA THR A 53 -3.07 -4.42 15.60
C THR A 53 -3.26 -4.97 14.18
N HIS A 54 -4.29 -4.52 13.46
CA HIS A 54 -4.62 -4.98 12.12
C HIS A 54 -4.38 -3.89 11.07
N TYR A 55 -5.37 -3.01 10.83
CA TYR A 55 -5.34 -2.10 9.69
C TYR A 55 -4.22 -1.06 9.79
N ASN A 56 -4.15 -0.32 10.90
CA ASN A 56 -3.14 0.72 11.09
C ASN A 56 -1.74 0.12 11.19
N LYS A 57 -1.61 -1.10 11.71
CA LYS A 57 -0.34 -1.83 11.70
C LYS A 57 0.18 -2.00 10.27
N ARG A 58 -0.65 -2.43 9.33
CA ARG A 58 -0.24 -2.61 7.92
C ARG A 58 0.12 -1.28 7.25
N VAL A 59 -0.60 -0.20 7.57
CA VAL A 59 -0.23 1.15 7.09
C VAL A 59 1.17 1.53 7.58
N PHE A 60 1.43 1.35 8.87
CA PHE A 60 2.72 1.68 9.47
C PHE A 60 3.86 0.81 8.93
N GLU A 61 3.63 -0.49 8.75
CA GLU A 61 4.61 -1.41 8.16
C GLU A 61 4.97 -1.01 6.72
N CYS A 62 4.02 -0.54 5.91
CA CYS A 62 4.33 -0.01 4.57
C CYS A 62 5.22 1.24 4.62
N SER A 63 4.99 2.14 5.60
CA SER A 63 5.86 3.30 5.81
C SER A 63 7.26 2.89 6.28
N LEU A 64 7.39 1.88 7.14
CA LEU A 64 8.69 1.33 7.54
C LEU A 64 9.41 0.65 6.38
N ALA A 65 8.71 -0.14 5.58
CA ALA A 65 9.28 -0.78 4.40
C ALA A 65 9.78 0.28 3.39
N LEU A 66 9.05 1.38 3.24
CA LEU A 66 9.50 2.52 2.45
C LEU A 66 10.81 3.11 3.01
N ALA A 67 10.89 3.33 4.33
CA ALA A 67 12.10 3.85 4.97
C ALA A 67 13.32 2.95 4.71
N ILE A 68 13.14 1.63 4.90
CA ILE A 68 14.20 0.63 4.69
C ILE A 68 14.64 0.60 3.22
N LEU A 69 13.69 0.60 2.29
CA LEU A 69 13.98 0.64 0.86
C LEU A 69 14.71 1.91 0.48
N ASP A 70 14.28 3.07 0.98
CA ASP A 70 14.91 4.33 0.64
C ASP A 70 16.37 4.39 1.09
N GLU A 71 16.61 4.00 2.35
CA GLU A 71 17.95 3.91 2.92
C GLU A 71 18.84 2.97 2.11
N ALA A 72 18.31 1.79 1.76
CA ALA A 72 19.05 0.77 1.01
C ALA A 72 19.52 1.22 -0.39
N VAL A 73 18.84 2.20 -0.99
CA VAL A 73 19.19 2.76 -2.30
C VAL A 73 19.65 4.21 -2.22
N GLY A 74 20.31 4.58 -1.11
CA GLY A 74 21.06 5.82 -0.97
C GLY A 74 20.33 7.00 -0.33
N GLY A 75 19.20 6.75 0.35
CA GLY A 75 18.54 7.61 1.34
C GLY A 75 18.39 9.09 0.93
N PHE A 76 17.21 9.49 0.46
CA PHE A 76 16.94 10.89 0.12
C PHE A 76 15.69 11.45 0.80
N LEU A 77 14.88 10.61 1.45
CA LEU A 77 13.69 11.03 2.17
C LEU A 77 14.03 11.31 3.63
N GLY A 78 13.64 12.50 4.12
CA GLY A 78 13.63 12.76 5.55
C GLY A 78 12.55 11.93 6.25
N ALA A 79 12.64 11.81 7.58
CA ALA A 79 11.66 11.05 8.37
C ALA A 79 10.21 11.54 8.16
N ASP A 80 10.01 12.85 8.08
CA ASP A 80 8.69 13.44 7.80
C ASP A 80 8.18 13.13 6.39
N ASP A 81 9.08 13.05 5.41
CA ASP A 81 8.75 12.73 4.02
C ASP A 81 8.34 11.26 3.90
N VAL A 82 9.02 10.36 4.60
CA VAL A 82 8.67 8.93 4.65
C VAL A 82 7.25 8.74 5.18
N VAL A 83 6.88 9.43 6.26
CA VAL A 83 5.54 9.32 6.87
C VAL A 83 4.45 9.85 5.93
N ARG A 84 4.77 10.83 5.08
CA ARG A 84 3.83 11.43 4.12
C ARG A 84 3.79 10.72 2.77
N SER A 85 4.74 9.83 2.50
CA SER A 85 4.92 9.18 1.21
C SER A 85 4.36 7.76 1.20
N THR A 86 4.05 7.28 0.00
CA THR A 86 3.64 5.89 -0.24
C THR A 86 4.70 5.13 -1.03
N LEU A 87 4.61 3.80 -1.04
CA LEU A 87 5.44 2.96 -1.92
C LEU A 87 5.23 3.32 -3.41
N ALA A 88 4.05 3.80 -3.79
CA ALA A 88 3.79 4.26 -5.15
C ALA A 88 4.51 5.59 -5.47
N ASP A 89 4.65 6.49 -4.48
CA ASP A 89 5.44 7.71 -4.63
C ASP A 89 6.92 7.40 -4.82
N PHE A 90 7.44 6.46 -4.03
CA PHE A 90 8.81 5.96 -4.17
C PHE A 90 9.08 5.31 -5.53
N GLN A 91 8.17 4.45 -6.00
CA GLN A 91 8.26 3.88 -7.34
C GLN A 91 8.35 4.98 -8.41
N ARG A 92 7.50 6.01 -8.32
CA ARG A 92 7.46 7.12 -9.28
C ARG A 92 8.71 8.00 -9.21
N SER A 93 9.17 8.37 -8.02
CA SER A 93 10.35 9.23 -7.84
C SER A 93 11.62 8.57 -8.37
N ARG A 94 11.72 7.24 -8.23
CA ARG A 94 12.82 6.43 -8.77
C ARG A 94 12.60 5.94 -10.20
N GLN A 95 11.47 6.28 -10.83
CA GLN A 95 11.09 5.88 -12.18
C GLN A 95 11.16 4.36 -12.42
N LEU A 96 10.77 3.58 -11.41
CA LEU A 96 10.86 2.13 -11.46
C LEU A 96 9.63 1.52 -12.15
N CYS A 97 9.88 0.50 -12.99
CA CYS A 97 8.82 -0.39 -13.42
C CYS A 97 8.44 -1.36 -12.28
N HIS A 98 7.30 -2.05 -12.43
CA HIS A 98 6.82 -2.95 -11.38
C HIS A 98 7.82 -4.07 -11.05
N ASP A 99 8.48 -4.65 -12.06
CA ASP A 99 9.51 -5.68 -11.84
C ASP A 99 10.78 -5.13 -11.18
N GLY A 100 11.12 -3.86 -11.45
CA GLY A 100 12.20 -3.15 -10.76
C GLY A 100 11.90 -3.02 -9.26
N CYS A 101 10.69 -2.58 -8.91
CA CYS A 101 10.25 -2.52 -7.51
C CYS A 101 10.29 -3.89 -6.83
N ARG A 102 9.80 -4.95 -7.50
CA ARG A 102 9.81 -6.31 -6.94
C ARG A 102 11.23 -6.83 -6.70
N SER A 103 12.16 -6.48 -7.59
CA SER A 103 13.56 -6.86 -7.45
C SER A 103 14.20 -6.17 -6.24
N LEU A 104 13.96 -4.88 -6.06
CA LEU A 104 14.43 -4.14 -4.86
C LEU A 104 13.86 -4.70 -3.56
N VAL A 105 12.56 -4.99 -3.53
CA VAL A 105 11.92 -5.59 -2.34
C VAL A 105 12.60 -6.93 -2.01
N ARG A 106 12.82 -7.80 -3.00
CA ARG A 106 13.48 -9.09 -2.77
C ARG A 106 14.94 -8.96 -2.31
N GLN A 107 15.62 -7.91 -2.75
CA GLN A 107 17.02 -7.68 -2.40
C GLN A 107 17.19 -7.09 -1.00
N HIS A 108 16.26 -6.25 -0.55
CA HIS A 108 16.44 -5.40 0.64
C HIS A 108 15.43 -5.64 1.76
N ILE A 109 14.30 -6.29 1.49
CA ILE A 109 13.31 -6.66 2.51
C ILE A 109 13.39 -8.16 2.73
N ARG A 110 13.76 -8.57 3.95
CA ARG A 110 13.78 -9.99 4.33
C ARG A 110 12.36 -10.55 4.47
N GLU A 111 12.24 -11.86 4.39
CA GLU A 111 10.95 -12.54 4.54
C GLU A 111 10.51 -12.61 6.01
N GLU A 112 11.44 -12.66 6.96
CA GLU A 112 11.16 -12.69 8.39
C GLU A 112 10.69 -11.33 8.93
N ALA A 113 9.90 -11.37 10.01
CA ALA A 113 9.41 -10.16 10.65
C ALA A 113 10.55 -9.35 11.29
N TYR A 114 10.44 -8.01 11.20
CA TYR A 114 11.36 -7.12 11.89
C TYR A 114 10.97 -6.84 13.33
N THR A 115 11.94 -6.96 14.23
CA THR A 115 11.90 -6.37 15.55
C THR A 115 12.22 -4.88 15.46
N LYS A 116 11.80 -4.13 16.48
CA LYS A 116 12.09 -2.69 16.58
C LYS A 116 13.58 -2.39 16.54
N GLY A 117 14.41 -3.20 17.22
CA GLY A 117 15.86 -3.01 17.26
C GLY A 117 16.52 -3.18 15.90
N GLU A 118 16.07 -4.17 15.12
CA GLU A 118 16.58 -4.38 13.76
C GLU A 118 16.18 -3.22 12.83
N VAL A 119 14.94 -2.72 12.90
CA VAL A 119 14.53 -1.54 12.11
C VAL A 119 15.36 -0.32 12.49
N SER A 120 15.54 -0.07 13.78
CA SER A 120 16.38 1.03 14.28
C SER A 120 17.82 0.94 13.78
N SER A 121 18.41 -0.26 13.80
CA SER A 121 19.77 -0.50 13.30
C SER A 121 19.87 -0.24 11.79
N VAL A 122 18.91 -0.76 11.01
CA VAL A 122 18.87 -0.56 9.54
C VAL A 122 18.75 0.92 9.17
N LEU A 123 17.97 1.69 9.93
CA LEU A 123 17.74 3.11 9.66
C LEU A 123 18.78 4.03 10.33
N GLY A 124 19.85 3.49 10.92
CA GLY A 124 20.88 4.29 11.61
C GLY A 124 20.37 5.10 12.81
N GLN A 125 19.26 4.66 13.41
CA GLN A 125 18.60 5.31 14.55
C GLN A 125 18.87 4.48 15.82
N GLU A 126 20.13 4.43 16.26
CA GLU A 126 20.48 3.86 17.57
C GLU A 126 20.01 4.83 18.69
N ARG A 127 19.12 4.34 19.56
CA ARG A 127 18.79 4.97 20.85
C ARG A 127 18.88 3.93 21.94
#